data_AF-A0A4R4G6S1-F1
#
_entry.id   AF-A0A4R4G6S1-F1
#
_cell.length_a   1.000
_cell.length_b   1.000
_cell.length_c   1.000
_cell.angle_alpha   90.00
_cell.angle_beta   90.00
_cell.angle_gamma   90.00
#
_symmetry.space_group_name_H-M   'P 1'
#
loop_
_entity.id
_entity.type
_entity.pdbx_description
1 polymer ?
#
loop_
_entity_poly.entity_id
_entity_poly.type
_entity_poly.pdbx_seq_one_letter_code
_entity_poly.pdbx_strand_id
1 'polypeptide(L)'
;METFLNFADPFTWLFLLTVTIGTGMIIFGNAGWFLLGIFILFMNALILHDSYQQQSDIRYVYESFKQGKRIECGVWRGQQIIADPAQGWTLSGGRFISKDTVLTDPGLCSVMEEKSPQVSPVGPVIFFFVILCISLLARLGMRKQEGRAIWSGERIKKDSENNMEVKDEHP
;
A
#
# COMPACT_ATOMS: atom_id res chain seq x y z
N MET A 1 19.18 3.42 -5.91
CA MET A 1 17.99 3.80 -5.11
C MET A 1 16.81 3.35 -5.93
N GLU A 2 16.40 2.09 -5.76
CA GLU A 2 15.28 1.51 -6.51
C GLU A 2 14.00 2.11 -5.94
N THR A 3 13.18 2.72 -6.80
CA THR A 3 11.93 3.35 -6.41
C THR A 3 10.96 2.29 -5.91
N PHE A 4 10.53 2.40 -4.65
CA PHE A 4 9.65 1.50 -3.91
C PHE A 4 8.27 1.25 -4.55
N LEU A 5 7.89 2.02 -5.57
CA LEU A 5 6.67 1.86 -6.34
C LEU A 5 7.04 1.37 -7.73
N ASN A 6 6.89 0.07 -7.97
CA ASN A 6 7.01 -0.48 -9.30
C ASN A 6 5.69 -0.22 -10.03
N PHE A 7 5.63 0.83 -10.86
CA PHE A 7 4.42 1.19 -11.60
C PHE A 7 3.98 0.15 -12.63
N ALA A 8 4.80 -0.89 -12.88
CA ALA A 8 4.40 -2.06 -13.65
C ALA A 8 3.64 -3.11 -12.82
N ASP A 9 3.65 -3.01 -11.49
CA ASP A 9 2.99 -3.93 -10.58
C ASP A 9 1.51 -3.53 -10.36
N PRO A 10 0.53 -4.40 -10.67
CA PRO A 10 -0.88 -4.13 -10.40
C PRO A 10 -1.19 -3.83 -8.92
N PHE A 11 -0.41 -4.35 -7.98
CA PHE A 11 -0.60 -4.09 -6.55
C PHE A 11 -0.32 -2.63 -6.18
N THR A 12 0.63 -1.98 -6.88
CA THR A 12 0.94 -0.56 -6.69
C THR A 12 -0.25 0.33 -7.08
N TRP A 13 -0.90 0.03 -8.20
CA TRP A 13 -2.08 0.76 -8.65
C TRP A 13 -3.28 0.56 -7.73
N LEU A 14 -3.47 -0.68 -7.26
CA LEU A 14 -4.54 -0.99 -6.30
C LEU A 14 -4.33 -0.21 -5.00
N PHE A 15 -3.10 -0.17 -4.47
CA PHE A 15 -2.74 0.59 -3.28
C PHE A 15 -2.99 2.10 -3.43
N LEU A 16 -2.59 2.68 -4.57
CA LEU A 16 -2.83 4.10 -4.82
C LEU A 16 -4.33 4.42 -4.92
N LEU A 17 -5.10 3.54 -5.56
CA LEU A 17 -6.54 3.67 -5.69
C LEU A 17 -7.24 3.61 -4.33
N THR A 18 -6.89 2.63 -3.49
CA THR A 18 -7.48 2.50 -2.14
C THR A 18 -7.12 3.67 -1.24
N VAL A 19 -5.87 4.17 -1.30
CA VAL A 19 -5.45 5.38 -0.57
C VAL A 19 -6.25 6.60 -1.04
N THR A 20 -6.46 6.75 -2.35
CA THR A 20 -7.22 7.87 -2.93
C THR A 20 -8.69 7.80 -2.51
N ILE A 21 -9.30 6.62 -2.55
CA ILE A 21 -10.69 6.39 -2.10
C ILE A 21 -10.82 6.71 -0.61
N GLY A 22 -9.92 6.19 0.23
CA GLY A 22 -9.92 6.45 1.67
C GLY A 22 -9.79 7.93 1.99
N THR A 23 -8.87 8.61 1.31
CA THR A 23 -8.65 10.07 1.42
C THR A 23 -9.90 10.86 1.00
N GLY A 24 -10.50 10.50 -0.14
CA GLY A 24 -11.73 11.13 -0.64
C GLY A 24 -12.90 10.97 0.34
N MET A 25 -13.06 9.78 0.92
CA MET A 25 -14.04 9.54 1.97
C MET A 25 -13.80 10.39 3.22
N ILE A 26 -12.54 10.60 3.62
CA ILE A 26 -12.20 11.47 4.74
C ILE A 26 -12.45 12.94 4.39
N ILE A 27 -12.24 13.39 3.16
CA ILE A 27 -12.44 14.81 2.81
C ILE A 27 -13.93 15.14 2.62
N PHE A 28 -14.66 14.32 1.88
CA PHE A 28 -16.01 14.64 1.41
C PHE A 28 -17.12 13.83 2.10
N GLY A 29 -16.78 12.72 2.77
CA GLY A 29 -17.77 11.80 3.34
C GLY A 29 -18.52 12.35 4.55
N ASN A 30 -19.73 11.83 4.80
CA ASN A 30 -20.45 12.04 6.06
C ASN A 30 -19.77 11.30 7.24
N ALA A 31 -20.38 11.28 8.43
CA ALA A 31 -19.76 10.66 9.61
C ALA A 31 -19.40 9.16 9.41
N GLY A 32 -20.26 8.38 8.75
CA GLY A 32 -20.00 6.97 8.48
C GLY A 32 -18.90 6.76 7.44
N TRP A 33 -18.97 7.46 6.31
CA TRP A 33 -17.94 7.41 5.27
C TRP A 33 -16.58 7.90 5.78
N PHE A 34 -16.55 8.89 6.67
CA PHE A 34 -15.34 9.36 7.31
C PHE A 34 -14.62 8.26 8.10
N LEU A 35 -15.35 7.54 8.96
CA LEU A 35 -14.77 6.42 9.74
C LEU A 35 -14.29 5.29 8.82
N LEU A 36 -15.06 4.98 7.76
CA LEU A 36 -14.64 4.00 6.76
C LEU A 36 -13.37 4.42 6.04
N GLY A 37 -13.22 5.70 5.69
CA GLY A 37 -12.01 6.23 5.08
C GLY A 37 -10.78 6.09 5.96
N ILE A 38 -10.91 6.35 7.27
CA ILE A 38 -9.83 6.12 8.25
C ILE A 38 -9.46 4.64 8.31
N PHE A 39 -10.46 3.76 8.37
CA PHE A 39 -10.24 2.33 8.41
C PHE A 39 -9.52 1.82 7.15
N ILE A 40 -9.90 2.31 5.97
CA ILE A 40 -9.23 1.98 4.70
C ILE A 40 -7.76 2.42 4.75
N LEU A 41 -7.47 3.65 5.18
CA LEU A 41 -6.08 4.12 5.30
C LEU A 41 -5.26 3.29 6.28
N PHE A 42 -5.87 2.88 7.40
CA PHE A 42 -5.21 2.03 8.39
C PHE A 42 -4.87 0.66 7.81
N MET A 43 -5.81 0.03 7.09
CA MET A 43 -5.55 -1.25 6.41
C MET A 43 -4.45 -1.13 5.35
N ASN A 44 -4.38 -0.03 4.62
CA ASN A 44 -3.27 0.21 3.68
C ASN A 44 -1.92 0.30 4.41
N ALA A 45 -1.86 0.93 5.58
CA ALA A 45 -0.63 0.97 6.37
C ALA A 45 -0.20 -0.42 6.86
N LEU A 46 -1.15 -1.29 7.23
CA LEU A 46 -0.85 -2.69 7.58
C LEU A 46 -0.31 -3.48 6.37
N ILE A 47 -0.94 -3.34 5.20
CA ILE A 47 -0.47 -3.98 3.96
C ILE A 47 0.94 -3.51 3.60
N LEU A 48 1.21 -2.21 3.74
CA LEU A 48 2.53 -1.65 3.51
C LEU A 48 3.58 -2.22 4.48
N HIS A 49 3.22 -2.39 5.75
CA HIS A 49 4.09 -2.99 6.75
C HIS A 49 4.41 -4.46 6.41
N ASP A 50 3.40 -5.25 6.06
CA ASP A 50 3.55 -6.65 5.67
C ASP A 50 4.44 -6.80 4.43
N SER A 51 4.25 -5.93 3.42
CA SER A 51 5.10 -5.89 2.24
C SER A 51 6.56 -5.58 2.59
N TYR A 52 6.81 -4.64 3.50
CA TYR A 52 8.18 -4.36 3.97
C TYR A 52 8.79 -5.53 4.73
N GLN A 53 8.00 -6.20 5.57
CA GLN A 53 8.44 -7.39 6.28
C GLN A 53 8.85 -8.49 5.29
N GLN A 54 8.01 -8.77 4.30
CA GLN A 54 8.28 -9.78 3.28
C GLN A 54 9.55 -9.48 2.46
N GLN A 55 9.75 -8.21 2.05
CA GLN A 55 10.96 -7.82 1.34
C GLN A 55 12.22 -7.95 2.21
N SER A 56 12.13 -7.59 3.49
CA SER A 56 13.21 -7.73 4.46
C SER A 56 13.56 -9.20 4.67
N ASP A 57 12.56 -10.07 4.82
CA ASP A 57 12.75 -11.51 5.01
C ASP A 57 13.44 -12.16 3.80
N ILE A 58 12.97 -11.85 2.58
CA ILE A 58 13.59 -12.32 1.34
C ILE A 58 15.05 -11.88 1.25
N ARG A 59 15.32 -10.60 1.55
CA ARG A 59 16.69 -10.06 1.54
C ARG A 59 17.57 -10.74 2.58
N TYR A 60 17.06 -10.95 3.79
CA TYR A 60 17.76 -11.61 4.87
C TYR A 60 18.16 -13.04 4.50
N VAL A 61 17.25 -13.79 3.88
CA VAL A 61 17.49 -15.15 3.38
C VAL A 61 18.60 -15.17 2.34
N TYR A 62 18.59 -14.25 1.37
CA TYR A 62 19.65 -14.17 0.36
C TYR A 62 21.01 -13.79 0.93
N GLU A 63 21.06 -12.78 1.81
CA GLU A 63 22.30 -12.35 2.45
C GLU A 63 22.89 -13.46 3.34
N SER A 64 22.03 -14.17 4.08
CA SER A 64 22.41 -15.31 4.91
C SER A 64 22.97 -16.48 4.10
N PHE A 65 22.35 -16.81 2.96
CA PHE A 65 22.87 -17.85 2.06
C PHE A 65 24.25 -17.49 1.50
N LYS A 66 24.46 -16.22 1.12
CA LYS A 66 25.78 -15.74 0.66
C LYS A 66 26.85 -15.82 1.76
N GLN A 67 26.45 -15.75 3.03
CA GLN A 67 27.33 -15.95 4.18
C GLN A 67 27.58 -17.44 4.50
N GLY A 68 27.07 -18.37 3.69
CA GLY A 68 27.27 -19.80 3.88
C GLY A 68 26.24 -20.46 4.78
N LYS A 69 25.17 -19.76 5.18
CA LYS A 69 24.11 -20.35 6.02
C LYS A 69 23.19 -21.26 5.21
N ARG A 70 22.62 -22.25 5.91
CA ARG A 70 21.63 -23.19 5.38
C ARG A 70 20.24 -22.56 5.40
N ILE A 71 19.52 -22.68 4.30
CA ILE A 71 18.20 -22.12 4.12
C ILE A 71 17.20 -23.26 4.00
N GLU A 72 16.18 -23.24 4.85
CA GLU A 72 15.07 -24.17 4.81
C GLU A 72 13.95 -23.54 4.01
N CYS A 73 13.65 -24.13 2.87
CA CYS A 73 12.55 -23.71 2.02
C CYS A 73 11.37 -24.68 2.19
N GLY A 74 10.17 -24.18 1.89
CA GLY A 74 8.94 -24.96 1.92
C GLY A 74 8.99 -26.26 1.11
N VAL A 75 7.91 -27.03 1.20
CA VAL A 75 7.84 -28.39 0.65
C VAL A 75 7.78 -28.37 -0.87
N TRP A 76 8.69 -29.07 -1.54
CA TRP A 76 8.66 -29.34 -2.97
C TRP A 76 8.45 -30.84 -3.22
N ARG A 77 7.42 -31.19 -3.99
CA ARG A 77 7.04 -32.60 -4.27
C ARG A 77 6.90 -33.47 -3.00
N GLY A 78 6.42 -32.88 -1.90
CA GLY A 78 6.24 -33.60 -0.63
C GLY A 78 7.49 -33.74 0.24
N GLN A 79 8.65 -33.21 -0.20
CA GLN A 79 9.88 -33.18 0.58
C GLN A 79 10.28 -31.75 0.94
N GLN A 80 10.75 -31.57 2.17
CA GLN A 80 11.32 -30.32 2.60
C GLN A 80 12.71 -30.14 1.97
N ILE A 81 12.96 -28.99 1.36
CA ILE A 81 14.23 -28.72 0.68
C ILE A 81 15.08 -27.79 1.53
N ILE A 82 16.32 -28.23 1.77
CA ILE A 82 17.35 -27.44 2.44
C ILE A 82 18.34 -27.01 1.37
N ALA A 83 18.41 -25.70 1.12
CA ALA A 83 19.43 -25.12 0.27
C ALA A 83 20.69 -24.87 1.10
N ASP A 84 21.73 -25.67 0.82
CA ASP A 84 23.00 -25.65 1.54
C ASP A 84 24.16 -25.32 0.57
N PRO A 85 24.83 -24.16 0.72
CA PRO A 85 25.98 -23.79 -0.11
C PRO A 85 27.10 -24.85 -0.11
N ALA A 86 27.31 -25.56 1.00
CA ALA A 86 28.32 -26.61 1.12
C ALA A 86 27.99 -27.85 0.27
N GLN A 87 26.72 -28.06 -0.07
CA GLN A 87 26.24 -29.18 -0.88
C GLN A 87 26.11 -28.82 -2.37
N GLY A 88 26.71 -27.71 -2.80
CA GLY A 88 26.72 -27.27 -4.20
C GLY A 88 25.50 -26.46 -4.63
N TRP A 89 24.71 -25.94 -3.68
CA TRP A 89 23.67 -24.96 -4.00
C TRP A 89 24.30 -23.61 -4.31
N THR A 90 23.72 -22.91 -5.30
CA THR A 90 24.15 -21.58 -5.72
C THR A 90 22.97 -20.62 -5.78
N LEU A 91 23.23 -19.33 -5.62
CA LEU A 91 22.21 -18.28 -5.76
C LEU A 91 22.47 -17.51 -7.05
N SER A 92 21.56 -17.60 -8.02
CA SER A 92 21.65 -16.90 -9.31
C SER A 92 20.31 -16.30 -9.69
N GLY A 93 20.30 -15.00 -10.04
CA GLY A 93 19.07 -14.29 -10.43
C GLY A 93 17.95 -14.34 -9.39
N GLY A 94 18.28 -14.40 -8.09
CA GLY A 94 17.31 -14.52 -7.00
C GLY A 94 16.73 -15.93 -6.80
N ARG A 95 17.32 -16.96 -7.42
CA ARG A 95 16.86 -18.35 -7.30
C ARG A 95 17.95 -19.23 -6.71
N PHE A 96 17.56 -20.16 -5.82
CA PHE A 96 18.49 -21.17 -5.34
C PHE A 96 18.51 -22.34 -6.31
N ILE A 97 19.69 -22.68 -6.81
CA ILE A 97 19.88 -23.66 -7.88
C ILE A 97 20.85 -24.73 -7.41
N SER A 98 20.45 -26.00 -7.53
CA SER A 98 21.32 -27.15 -7.34
C SER A 98 20.95 -28.23 -8.35
N LYS A 99 21.90 -28.59 -9.23
CA LYS A 99 21.70 -29.56 -10.31
C LYS A 99 20.42 -29.26 -11.10
N ASP A 100 19.42 -30.12 -11.02
CA ASP A 100 18.14 -30.01 -11.73
C ASP A 100 17.03 -29.33 -10.88
N THR A 101 17.34 -28.87 -9.68
CA THR A 101 16.39 -28.26 -8.76
C THR A 101 16.57 -26.75 -8.73
N VAL A 102 15.46 -26.03 -8.94
CA VAL A 102 15.40 -24.58 -8.88
C VAL A 102 14.32 -24.18 -7.89
N LEU A 103 14.70 -23.46 -6.83
CA LEU A 103 13.78 -22.85 -5.89
C LEU A 103 13.59 -21.40 -6.31
N THR A 104 12.37 -21.08 -6.77
CA THR A 104 12.00 -19.77 -7.29
C THR A 104 11.28 -18.88 -6.29
N ASP A 105 10.81 -19.43 -5.17
CA ASP A 105 10.00 -18.70 -4.20
C ASP A 105 10.77 -18.48 -2.88
N PRO A 106 11.53 -17.39 -2.76
CA PRO A 106 12.27 -17.05 -1.55
C PRO A 106 11.35 -16.65 -0.38
N GLY A 107 10.08 -16.30 -0.64
CA GLY A 107 9.13 -15.92 0.40
C GLY A 107 8.67 -17.11 1.25
N LEU A 108 8.88 -18.33 0.76
CA LEU A 108 8.64 -19.58 1.47
C LEU A 108 9.92 -20.16 2.09
N CYS A 109 11.00 -19.38 2.12
CA CYS A 109 12.29 -19.79 2.66
C CYS A 109 12.58 -19.06 3.97
N SER A 110 13.28 -19.74 4.87
CA SER A 110 13.74 -19.21 6.14
C SER A 110 15.16 -19.68 6.44
N VAL A 111 15.90 -18.93 7.23
CA VAL A 111 17.24 -19.33 7.66
C VAL A 111 17.08 -20.37 8.77
N MET A 112 17.72 -21.54 8.63
CA MET A 112 17.64 -22.56 9.68
C MET A 112 18.14 -22.01 11.01
N GLU A 113 17.41 -22.31 12.09
CA GLU A 113 17.75 -21.98 13.48
C GLU A 113 17.81 -20.47 13.80
N GLU A 114 17.40 -19.59 12.87
CA GLU A 114 17.38 -18.15 13.08
C GLU A 114 16.00 -17.55 12.76
N LYS A 115 15.59 -16.57 13.58
CA LYS A 115 14.39 -15.78 13.29
C LYS A 115 14.74 -14.67 12.30
N SER A 116 13.82 -14.43 11.36
CA SER A 116 13.96 -13.32 10.43
C SER A 116 13.88 -11.97 11.18
N PRO A 117 14.54 -10.92 10.67
CA PRO A 117 14.53 -9.62 11.29
C PRO A 117 13.13 -9.00 11.22
N GLN A 118 12.63 -8.53 12.37
CA GLN A 118 11.39 -7.75 12.40
C GLN A 118 11.64 -6.33 11.88
N VAL A 119 10.85 -5.91 10.90
CA VAL A 119 10.88 -4.55 10.38
C VAL A 119 10.17 -3.62 11.35
N SER A 120 10.72 -2.42 11.54
CA SER A 120 10.09 -1.42 12.38
C SER A 120 8.77 -0.92 11.76
N PRO A 121 7.66 -0.86 12.52
CA PRO A 121 6.39 -0.35 12.01
C PRO A 121 6.35 1.18 11.85
N VAL A 122 7.44 1.88 12.22
CA VAL A 122 7.49 3.35 12.25
C VAL A 122 7.19 3.98 10.89
N GLY A 123 7.74 3.45 9.79
CA GLY A 123 7.51 3.97 8.45
C GLY A 123 6.02 3.95 8.04
N PRO A 124 5.36 2.78 8.05
CA PRO A 124 3.94 2.65 7.76
C PRO A 124 3.04 3.50 8.68
N VAL A 125 3.40 3.61 9.97
CA VAL A 125 2.66 4.44 10.93
C VAL A 125 2.78 5.92 10.60
N ILE A 126 3.98 6.41 10.27
CA ILE A 126 4.18 7.81 9.84
C ILE A 126 3.36 8.09 8.59
N PHE A 127 3.39 7.20 7.60
CA PHE A 127 2.60 7.32 6.36
C PHE A 127 1.11 7.50 6.67
N PHE A 128 0.54 6.65 7.54
CA PHE A 128 -0.85 6.73 7.96
C PHE A 128 -1.18 8.08 8.60
N PHE A 129 -0.39 8.52 9.59
CA PHE A 129 -0.66 9.77 10.31
C PHE A 129 -0.53 11.00 9.43
N VAL A 130 0.47 11.04 8.52
CA VAL A 130 0.67 12.17 7.61
C VAL A 130 -0.53 12.32 6.67
N ILE A 131 -0.98 11.23 6.03
CA ILE A 131 -2.14 11.28 5.13
C ILE A 131 -3.40 11.64 5.91
N LEU A 132 -3.60 11.06 7.09
CA LEU A 132 -4.75 11.37 7.94
C LEU A 132 -4.77 12.86 8.31
N CYS A 133 -3.65 13.43 8.76
CA CYS A 133 -3.54 14.84 9.11
C CYS A 133 -3.83 15.75 7.92
N ILE A 134 -3.23 15.49 6.76
CA ILE A 134 -3.47 16.27 5.54
C ILE A 134 -4.95 16.20 5.12
N SER A 135 -5.55 15.00 5.17
CA SER A 135 -6.96 14.78 4.83
C SER A 135 -7.90 15.54 5.78
N LEU A 136 -7.59 15.55 7.08
CA LEU A 136 -8.34 16.30 8.09
C LEU A 136 -8.23 17.81 7.88
N LEU A 137 -7.03 18.32 7.59
CA LEU A 137 -6.82 19.74 7.28
C LEU A 137 -7.59 20.15 6.01
N ALA A 138 -7.58 19.31 4.98
CA ALA A 138 -8.36 19.53 3.76
C ALA A 138 -9.87 19.53 4.05
N ARG A 139 -10.38 18.56 4.82
CA ARG A 139 -11.79 18.50 5.26
C ARG A 139 -12.20 19.77 6.01
N LEU A 140 -11.36 20.25 6.94
CA LEU A 140 -11.62 21.47 7.71
C LEU A 140 -11.59 22.72 6.80
N GLY A 141 -10.65 22.79 5.87
CA GLY A 141 -10.56 23.87 4.88
C GLY A 141 -11.80 23.98 4.01
N MET A 142 -12.27 22.85 3.46
CA MET A 142 -13.49 22.76 2.65
C MET A 142 -14.73 23.19 3.45
N ARG A 143 -14.92 22.66 4.66
CA ARG A 143 -16.05 23.04 5.52
C ARG A 143 -16.01 24.52 5.93
N LYS A 144 -14.82 25.09 6.14
CA LYS A 144 -14.66 26.53 6.43
C LYS A 144 -15.03 27.40 5.23
N GLN A 145 -14.78 26.95 3.99
CA GLN A 145 -15.22 27.65 2.78
C GLN A 145 -16.73 27.53 2.58
N GLU A 146 -17.32 26.35 2.75
CA GLU A 146 -18.78 26.16 2.71
C GLU A 146 -19.49 27.02 3.75
N GLY A 147 -18.99 27.02 4.99
CA GLY A 147 -19.52 27.87 6.06
C GLY A 147 -19.40 29.37 5.74
N ARG A 148 -18.28 29.82 5.16
CA ARG A 148 -18.15 31.23 4.73
C ARG A 148 -19.04 31.58 3.55
N ALA A 149 -19.22 30.69 2.59
CA ALA A 149 -20.11 30.91 1.45
C ALA A 149 -21.58 31.05 1.88
N ILE A 150 -22.02 30.22 2.83
CA ILE A 150 -23.38 30.29 3.41
C ILE A 150 -23.62 31.62 4.14
N TRP A 151 -22.63 32.11 4.90
CA TRP A 151 -22.72 33.38 5.64
C TRP A 151 -22.51 34.63 4.76
N SER A 152 -21.75 34.51 3.67
CA SER A 152 -21.51 35.57 2.67
C SER A 152 -22.76 35.88 1.82
N GLY A 153 -23.75 34.99 1.80
CA GLY A 153 -24.95 35.14 0.94
C GLY A 153 -24.66 34.92 -0.55
N GLU A 154 -23.43 34.53 -0.88
CA GLU A 154 -23.01 34.14 -2.22
C GLU A 154 -23.65 32.79 -2.53
N ARG A 155 -24.89 32.84 -3.05
CA ARG A 155 -25.59 31.66 -3.56
C ARG A 155 -24.68 31.00 -4.58
N ILE A 156 -24.17 29.81 -4.24
CA ILE A 156 -23.66 28.86 -5.22
C ILE A 156 -24.80 28.70 -6.22
N LYS A 157 -24.65 29.29 -7.42
CA LYS A 157 -25.54 29.05 -8.55
C LYS A 157 -25.52 27.54 -8.77
N LYS A 158 -26.57 26.86 -8.32
CA LYS A 158 -26.96 25.59 -8.93
C LYS A 158 -27.30 25.96 -10.37
N ASP A 159 -26.47 25.53 -11.32
CA ASP A 159 -26.86 25.46 -12.72
C ASP A 159 -28.05 24.50 -12.83
N SER A 160 -29.23 25.06 -12.63
CA SER A 160 -30.53 24.42 -12.80
C SER A 160 -31.47 25.47 -13.34
N GLU A 161 -31.14 26.04 -14.50
CA GLU A 161 -32.08 26.87 -15.25
C GLU A 161 -31.76 26.82 -16.74
N ASN A 162 -31.97 25.64 -17.34
CA ASN A 162 -32.42 25.58 -18.74
C ASN A 162 -33.94 25.77 -18.73
N ASN A 163 -34.37 27.00 -18.48
CA ASN A 163 -35.68 27.49 -18.89
C ASN A 163 -35.40 28.80 -19.63
N MET A 164 -35.21 28.69 -20.96
CA MET A 164 -35.30 29.85 -21.82
C MET A 164 -36.74 30.35 -21.77
N GLU A 165 -36.95 31.42 -21.02
CA GLU A 165 -37.97 32.42 -21.34
C GLU A 165 -37.67 32.94 -22.75
N VAL A 166 -38.63 32.77 -23.66
CA VAL A 166 -38.80 33.68 -24.79
C VAL A 166 -40.13 34.39 -24.57
N LYS A 167 -40.01 35.68 -24.22
CA LYS A 167 -41.09 36.67 -24.18
C LYS A 167 -41.69 36.85 -25.58
N ASP A 168 -42.94 37.32 -25.63
CA ASP A 168 -43.38 38.48 -26.44
C ASP A 168 -44.82 38.81 -26.00
N GLU A 169 -45.01 39.84 -25.17
CA GLU A 169 -45.40 41.22 -25.51
C GLU A 169 -46.90 41.39 -25.87
N HIS A 170 -47.58 42.12 -24.97
CA HIS A 170 -48.96 42.62 -25.04
C HIS A 170 -49.13 43.70 -26.13
N PRO A 171 -50.37 43.98 -26.58
CA PRO A 171 -51.26 44.89 -25.84
C PRO A 171 -52.46 44.23 -25.15
#